data_AF-A0A9W3TD44-F1
#
_entry.id   AF-A0A9W3TD44-F1
#
_cell.length_a   1.000
_cell.length_b   1.000
_cell.length_c   1.000
_cell.angle_alpha   90.00
_cell.angle_beta   90.00
_cell.angle_gamma   90.00
#
_symmetry.space_group_name_H-M   'P 1'
#
loop_
_entity.id
_entity.type
_entity.pdbx_description
1 polymer ?
#
loop_
_entity_poly.entity_id
_entity_poly.type
_entity_poly.pdbx_seq_one_letter_code
_entity_poly.pdbx_strand_id
1 'polypeptide(L)'
;MERENIIDATQEHLKQFNLGELSLYKESTREQFITIERYFLETQERINKTLKEINSVNFNIRGICKAINISKSTVYNNSNTLRVYIEKRIEDIEKQDLLSKNKQRKTQERMSELENFIDKSIIDQIEFNNLKVNNEYLQAEVHRLAEKNQLLGLERAELVKKINDMEVELRRLRNTKGTVVTFN
;
A
#
# COMPACT_ATOMS: atom_id res chain seq x y z
N MET A 1 -3.03 -10.06 -48.26
CA MET A 1 -2.37 -11.15 -47.53
C MET A 1 -2.70 -12.44 -48.24
N GLU A 2 -1.71 -13.26 -48.56
CA GLU A 2 -1.93 -14.55 -49.27
C GLU A 2 -2.56 -15.58 -48.32
N ARG A 3 -3.41 -16.46 -48.87
CA ARG A 3 -4.16 -17.45 -48.07
C ARG A 3 -3.23 -18.42 -47.35
N GLU A 4 -2.10 -18.80 -47.97
CA GLU A 4 -1.08 -19.67 -47.38
C GLU A 4 -0.52 -19.07 -46.08
N ASN A 5 -0.21 -17.77 -46.07
CA ASN A 5 0.28 -17.08 -44.87
C ASN A 5 -0.75 -17.09 -43.72
N ILE A 6 -2.05 -17.03 -44.04
CA ILE A 6 -3.11 -17.09 -43.02
C ILE A 6 -3.23 -18.51 -42.45
N ILE A 7 -3.07 -19.54 -43.29
CA ILE A 7 -3.09 -20.94 -42.87
C ILE A 7 -1.90 -21.23 -41.94
N ASP A 8 -0.72 -20.76 -42.30
CA ASP A 8 0.49 -20.92 -41.48
C ASP A 8 0.35 -20.22 -40.12
N ALA A 9 -0.15 -18.99 -40.11
CA ALA A 9 -0.44 -18.24 -38.88
C ALA A 9 -1.51 -18.97 -38.01
N THR A 10 -2.57 -19.47 -38.64
CA THR A 10 -3.60 -20.26 -37.96
C THR A 10 -2.98 -21.50 -37.31
N GLN A 11 -2.13 -22.22 -38.04
CA GLN A 11 -1.46 -23.41 -37.55
C GLN A 11 -0.50 -23.11 -36.40
N GLU A 12 0.21 -21.97 -36.46
CA GLU A 12 1.09 -21.52 -35.39
C GLU A 12 0.29 -21.18 -34.12
N HIS A 13 -0.77 -20.39 -34.24
CA HIS A 13 -1.62 -20.01 -33.09
C HIS A 13 -2.31 -21.22 -32.46
N LEU A 14 -2.81 -22.18 -33.25
CA LEU A 14 -3.37 -23.42 -32.70
C LEU A 14 -2.35 -24.22 -31.88
N LYS A 15 -1.08 -24.27 -32.32
CA LYS A 15 0.01 -24.88 -31.55
C LYS A 15 0.30 -24.09 -30.27
N GLN A 16 0.41 -22.77 -30.35
CA GLN A 16 0.66 -21.90 -29.19
C GLN A 16 -0.45 -22.02 -28.12
N PHE A 17 -1.70 -22.23 -28.53
CA PHE A 17 -2.83 -22.39 -27.62
C PHE A 17 -3.08 -23.84 -27.18
N ASN A 18 -2.18 -24.78 -27.51
CA ASN A 18 -2.34 -26.21 -27.23
C ASN A 18 -3.64 -26.82 -27.77
N LEU A 19 -4.10 -26.35 -28.94
CA LEU A 19 -5.30 -26.87 -29.62
C LEU A 19 -4.96 -27.97 -30.64
N GLY A 20 -3.69 -28.20 -30.92
CA GLY A 20 -3.23 -29.25 -31.84
C GLY A 20 -3.06 -28.77 -33.28
N GLU A 21 -3.07 -29.70 -34.24
CA GLU A 21 -2.86 -29.37 -35.65
C GLU A 21 -4.17 -29.05 -36.37
N LEU A 22 -4.14 -28.07 -37.28
CA LEU A 22 -5.27 -27.65 -38.08
C LEU A 22 -5.82 -28.84 -38.90
N SER A 23 -4.93 -29.70 -39.38
CA SER A 23 -5.24 -30.92 -40.15
C SER A 23 -6.15 -31.91 -39.42
N LEU A 24 -6.16 -31.91 -38.08
CA LEU A 24 -6.98 -32.81 -37.26
C LEU A 24 -8.46 -32.43 -37.24
N TYR A 25 -8.79 -31.22 -37.70
CA TYR A 25 -10.16 -30.71 -37.73
C TYR A 25 -10.86 -30.99 -39.07
N LYS A 26 -12.19 -31.10 -39.01
CA LYS A 26 -13.04 -31.19 -40.20
C LYS A 26 -12.89 -29.93 -41.06
N GLU A 27 -13.06 -30.07 -42.38
CA GLU A 27 -12.90 -28.99 -43.36
C GLU A 27 -13.67 -27.71 -42.97
N SER A 28 -14.92 -27.85 -42.55
CA SER A 28 -15.74 -26.71 -42.13
C SER A 28 -15.16 -25.95 -40.94
N THR A 29 -14.60 -26.68 -39.96
CA THR A 29 -13.95 -26.10 -38.79
C THR A 29 -12.61 -25.46 -39.16
N ARG A 30 -11.84 -26.07 -40.07
CA ARG A 30 -10.60 -25.47 -40.59
C ARG A 30 -10.85 -24.12 -41.26
N GLU A 31 -11.85 -24.05 -42.13
CA GLU A 31 -12.22 -22.81 -42.81
C GLU A 31 -12.74 -21.74 -41.85
N GLN A 32 -13.42 -22.14 -40.77
CA GLN A 32 -13.80 -21.22 -39.71
C GLN A 32 -12.58 -20.64 -38.99
N PHE A 33 -11.61 -21.48 -38.61
CA PHE A 33 -10.36 -21.01 -38.00
C PHE A 33 -9.62 -20.02 -38.90
N ILE A 34 -9.45 -20.34 -40.19
CA ILE A 34 -8.78 -19.47 -41.17
C ILE A 34 -9.54 -18.14 -41.32
N THR A 35 -10.87 -18.17 -41.34
CA THR A 35 -11.70 -16.96 -41.45
C THR A 35 -11.56 -16.07 -40.21
N ILE A 36 -11.56 -16.67 -39.02
CA ILE A 36 -11.37 -15.97 -37.74
C ILE A 36 -9.95 -15.37 -37.69
N GLU A 37 -8.93 -16.15 -38.06
CA GLU A 37 -7.54 -15.69 -38.07
C GLU A 37 -7.34 -14.51 -39.02
N ARG A 38 -7.92 -14.57 -40.23
CA ARG A 38 -7.90 -13.43 -41.16
C ARG A 38 -8.45 -12.15 -40.52
N TYR A 39 -9.58 -12.25 -39.80
CA TYR A 39 -10.15 -11.09 -39.12
C TYR A 39 -9.20 -10.53 -38.06
N PHE A 40 -8.57 -11.39 -37.25
CA PHE A 40 -7.61 -10.95 -36.24
C PHE A 40 -6.38 -10.29 -36.87
N LEU A 41 -5.78 -10.90 -37.90
CA LEU A 41 -4.62 -10.35 -38.59
C LEU A 41 -4.91 -8.97 -39.21
N GLU A 42 -6.04 -8.83 -39.92
CA GLU A 42 -6.46 -7.55 -40.50
C GLU A 42 -6.75 -6.49 -39.42
N THR A 43 -7.31 -6.91 -38.29
CA THR A 43 -7.60 -6.01 -37.17
C THR A 43 -6.31 -5.57 -36.49
N GLN A 44 -5.37 -6.49 -36.29
CA GLN A 44 -4.06 -6.20 -35.71
C GLN A 44 -3.23 -5.28 -36.61
N GLU A 45 -3.28 -5.47 -37.94
CA GLU A 45 -2.65 -4.55 -38.89
C GLU A 45 -3.23 -3.13 -38.77
N ARG A 46 -4.57 -3.01 -38.70
CA ARG A 46 -5.25 -1.74 -38.48
C ARG A 46 -4.83 -1.09 -37.16
N ILE A 47 -4.81 -1.85 -36.07
CA ILE A 47 -4.37 -1.36 -34.75
C ILE A 47 -2.92 -0.88 -34.81
N ASN A 48 -2.02 -1.66 -35.41
CA ASN A 48 -0.61 -1.32 -35.53
C ASN A 48 -0.38 -0.06 -36.36
N LYS A 49 -1.15 0.13 -37.43
CA LYS A 49 -1.11 1.36 -38.23
C LYS A 49 -1.55 2.57 -37.41
N THR A 50 -2.70 2.47 -36.73
CA THR A 50 -3.21 3.53 -35.86
C THR A 50 -2.23 3.86 -34.74
N LEU A 51 -1.59 2.86 -34.12
CA LEU A 51 -0.57 3.06 -33.09
C LEU A 51 0.67 3.79 -33.63
N LYS A 52 1.14 3.45 -34.84
CA LYS A 52 2.25 4.18 -35.49
C LYS A 52 1.88 5.64 -35.75
N GLU A 53 0.68 5.89 -36.25
CA GLU A 53 0.17 7.25 -36.49
C GLU A 53 0.10 8.03 -35.17
N ILE A 54 -0.51 7.47 -34.14
CA ILE A 54 -0.59 8.06 -32.79
C ILE A 54 0.80 8.38 -32.23
N ASN A 55 1.75 7.44 -32.28
CA ASN A 55 3.10 7.62 -31.77
C ASN A 55 3.91 8.67 -32.55
N SER A 56 3.54 8.93 -33.81
CA SER A 56 4.15 9.99 -34.62
C SER A 56 3.65 11.39 -34.28
N VAL A 57 2.50 11.51 -33.59
CA VAL A 57 1.95 12.80 -33.20
C VAL A 57 2.76 13.38 -32.04
N ASN A 58 3.35 14.54 -32.26
CA ASN A 58 4.13 15.25 -31.27
C ASN A 58 3.30 16.36 -30.62
N PHE A 59 2.51 16.01 -29.60
CA PHE A 59 1.69 16.95 -28.82
C PHE A 59 2.53 17.80 -27.86
N ASN A 60 3.37 18.68 -28.41
CA ASN A 60 3.98 19.77 -27.68
C ASN A 60 4.00 21.04 -28.53
N ILE A 61 4.25 22.19 -27.91
CA ILE A 61 4.25 23.50 -28.59
C ILE A 61 5.12 23.46 -29.86
N ARG A 62 6.29 22.81 -29.82
CA ARG A 62 7.19 22.70 -30.98
C ARG A 62 6.58 21.87 -32.10
N GLY A 63 6.01 20.71 -31.80
CA GLY A 63 5.37 19.82 -32.76
C GLY A 63 4.18 20.49 -33.41
N ILE A 64 3.35 21.17 -32.62
CA ILE A 64 2.17 21.91 -33.09
C ILE A 64 2.59 23.07 -34.00
N CYS A 65 3.55 23.92 -33.56
CA CYS A 65 4.08 25.02 -34.36
C CYS A 65 4.58 24.54 -35.74
N LYS A 66 5.28 23.40 -35.76
CA LYS A 66 5.77 22.78 -37.00
C LYS A 66 4.63 22.31 -37.90
N ALA A 67 3.59 21.69 -37.33
CA ALA A 67 2.47 21.13 -38.08
C ALA A 67 1.58 22.21 -38.72
N ILE A 68 1.34 23.32 -38.01
CA ILE A 68 0.48 24.43 -38.47
C ILE A 68 1.26 25.55 -39.16
N ASN A 69 2.57 25.38 -39.33
CA ASN A 69 3.48 26.35 -39.95
C ASN A 69 3.46 27.75 -39.29
N ILE A 70 3.52 27.80 -37.95
CA ILE A 70 3.63 29.05 -37.18
C ILE A 70 4.97 29.05 -36.41
N SER A 71 5.63 30.21 -36.35
CA SER A 71 6.89 30.33 -35.62
C SER A 71 6.71 30.19 -34.11
N LYS A 72 7.67 29.55 -33.43
CA LYS A 72 7.67 29.48 -31.96
C LYS A 72 7.69 30.87 -31.33
N SER A 73 8.43 31.81 -31.91
CA SER A 73 8.46 33.21 -31.47
C SER A 73 7.06 33.85 -31.48
N THR A 74 6.26 33.60 -32.52
CA THR A 74 4.87 34.09 -32.58
C THR A 74 4.03 33.57 -31.41
N VAL A 75 4.18 32.29 -31.05
CA VAL A 75 3.46 31.69 -29.92
C VAL A 75 3.96 32.23 -28.58
N TYR A 76 5.28 32.28 -28.37
CA TYR A 76 5.86 32.72 -27.10
C TYR A 76 5.69 34.23 -26.85
N ASN A 77 5.69 35.06 -27.89
CA ASN A 77 5.40 36.50 -27.80
C ASN A 77 3.93 36.78 -27.44
N ASN A 78 3.05 35.80 -27.59
CA ASN A 78 1.63 35.86 -27.24
C ASN A 78 1.33 34.91 -26.07
N SER A 79 2.08 35.07 -24.97
CA SER A 79 2.06 34.13 -23.85
C SER A 79 0.68 33.94 -23.23
N ASN A 80 -0.11 35.01 -23.08
CA ASN A 80 -1.41 34.97 -22.40
C ASN A 80 -2.56 34.50 -23.30
N THR A 81 -2.31 34.24 -24.58
CA THR A 81 -3.33 33.84 -25.56
C THR A 81 -2.94 32.55 -26.27
N LEU A 82 -2.06 32.62 -27.27
CA LEU A 82 -1.69 31.47 -28.11
C LEU A 82 -1.03 30.35 -27.31
N ARG A 83 -0.10 30.72 -26.42
CA ARG A 83 0.60 29.73 -25.60
C ARG A 83 -0.35 29.05 -24.61
N VAL A 84 -1.11 29.83 -23.81
CA VAL A 84 -2.11 29.27 -22.88
C VAL A 84 -3.14 28.41 -23.61
N TYR A 85 -3.62 28.82 -24.78
CA TYR A 85 -4.58 28.03 -25.56
C TYR A 85 -3.99 26.67 -25.95
N ILE A 86 -2.78 26.65 -26.51
CA ILE A 86 -2.10 25.41 -26.91
C ILE A 86 -1.85 24.52 -25.70
N GLU A 87 -1.36 25.08 -24.59
CA GLU A 87 -1.09 24.34 -23.35
C GLU A 87 -2.38 23.72 -22.78
N LYS A 88 -3.47 24.49 -22.66
CA LYS A 88 -4.77 23.96 -22.19
C LYS A 88 -5.34 22.89 -23.10
N ARG A 89 -5.21 23.03 -24.43
CA ARG A 89 -5.69 22.00 -25.37
C ARG A 89 -4.87 20.73 -25.32
N ILE A 90 -3.55 20.82 -25.08
CA ILE A 90 -2.73 19.64 -24.81
C ILE A 90 -3.23 18.94 -23.55
N GLU A 91 -3.43 19.67 -22.45
CA GLU A 91 -3.97 19.10 -21.20
C GLU A 91 -5.34 18.44 -21.38
N ASP A 92 -6.25 19.07 -22.12
CA ASP A 92 -7.58 18.52 -22.40
C ASP A 92 -7.48 17.18 -23.15
N ILE A 93 -6.61 17.08 -24.16
CA ILE A 93 -6.40 15.87 -24.96
C ILE A 93 -5.72 14.78 -24.13
N GLU A 94 -4.74 15.14 -23.31
CA GLU A 94 -4.07 14.20 -22.39
C GLU A 94 -5.03 13.65 -21.33
N LYS A 95 -5.98 14.46 -20.86
CA LYS A 95 -7.05 14.05 -19.93
C LYS A 95 -8.06 13.08 -20.55
N GLN A 96 -8.26 13.12 -21.87
CA GLN A 96 -9.14 12.18 -22.58
C GLN A 96 -8.58 10.75 -22.67
N ASP A 97 -7.39 10.50 -22.11
CA ASP A 97 -6.76 9.17 -21.98
C ASP A 97 -6.63 8.41 -23.33
N LEU A 98 -6.46 9.17 -24.42
CA LEU A 98 -6.28 8.64 -25.78
C LEU A 98 -4.91 7.95 -25.98
N LEU A 99 -4.00 8.12 -25.03
CA LEU A 99 -2.62 7.63 -25.07
C LEU A 99 -2.35 6.74 -23.84
N SER A 100 -2.08 5.46 -24.08
CA SER A 100 -1.76 4.44 -23.06
C SER A 100 -0.64 4.82 -22.08
N LYS A 101 0.21 5.80 -22.43
CA LYS A 101 1.26 6.35 -21.55
C LYS A 101 0.72 6.93 -20.24
N ASN A 102 -0.45 7.56 -20.24
CA ASN A 102 -1.02 8.14 -19.02
C ASN A 102 -1.58 7.07 -18.08
N LYS A 103 -2.14 6.00 -18.63
CA LYS A 103 -2.58 4.83 -17.85
C LYS A 103 -1.41 4.16 -17.13
N GLN A 104 -0.30 3.92 -17.85
CA GLN A 104 0.88 3.27 -17.28
C GLN A 104 1.54 4.14 -16.19
N ARG A 105 1.63 5.45 -16.40
CA ARG A 105 2.11 6.40 -15.38
C ARG A 105 1.21 6.43 -14.15
N LYS A 106 -0.11 6.50 -14.32
CA LYS A 106 -1.08 6.42 -13.20
C LYS A 106 -0.97 5.10 -12.43
N THR A 107 -0.77 3.99 -13.14
CA THR A 107 -0.55 2.68 -12.50
C THR A 107 0.75 2.69 -11.70
N GLN A 108 1.82 3.29 -12.21
CA GLN A 108 3.10 3.35 -11.54
C GLN A 108 3.09 4.28 -10.32
N GLU A 109 2.42 5.43 -10.42
CA GLU A 109 2.17 6.34 -9.29
C GLU A 109 1.38 5.62 -8.19
N ARG A 110 0.28 4.93 -8.55
CA ARG A 110 -0.49 4.10 -7.61
C ARG A 110 0.31 2.97 -6.98
N MET A 111 1.19 2.32 -7.75
CA MET A 111 2.04 1.25 -7.24
C MET A 111 2.99 1.78 -6.17
N SER A 112 3.61 2.94 -6.45
CA SER A 112 4.53 3.60 -5.52
C SER A 112 3.81 4.11 -4.26
N GLU A 113 2.58 4.61 -4.38
CA GLU A 113 1.74 4.94 -3.22
C GLU A 113 1.44 3.70 -2.36
N LEU A 114 1.16 2.57 -3.00
CA LEU A 114 0.89 1.30 -2.31
C LEU A 114 2.13 0.77 -1.58
N GLU A 115 3.29 0.82 -2.22
CA GLU A 115 4.58 0.44 -1.63
C GLU A 115 4.88 1.28 -0.38
N ASN A 116 4.75 2.60 -0.49
CA ASN A 116 4.93 3.50 0.65
C ASN A 116 3.96 3.22 1.81
N PHE A 117 2.72 2.85 1.50
CA PHE A 117 1.73 2.48 2.52
C PHE A 117 2.09 1.16 3.22
N ILE A 118 2.55 0.16 2.47
CA ILE A 118 3.00 -1.12 3.01
C ILE A 118 4.21 -0.92 3.92
N ASP A 119 5.20 -0.15 3.50
CA ASP A 119 6.41 0.13 4.30
C ASP A 119 6.05 0.79 5.64
N LYS A 120 5.14 1.78 5.63
CA LYS A 120 4.65 2.40 6.87
C LYS A 120 3.90 1.41 7.76
N SER A 121 3.04 0.58 7.19
CA SER A 121 2.27 -0.43 7.93
C SER A 121 3.19 -1.45 8.61
N ILE A 122 4.30 -1.83 7.95
CA ILE A 122 5.31 -2.72 8.53
C ILE A 122 5.98 -2.06 9.74
N ILE A 123 6.36 -0.78 9.62
CA ILE A 123 6.96 -0.02 10.72
C ILE A 123 5.99 0.07 11.91
N ASP A 124 4.74 0.46 11.65
CA ASP A 124 3.70 0.59 12.68
C ASP A 124 3.47 -0.75 13.40
N GLN A 125 3.49 -1.87 12.66
CA GLN A 125 3.33 -3.21 13.24
C GLN A 125 4.51 -3.61 14.13
N ILE A 126 5.73 -3.25 13.75
CA ILE A 126 6.93 -3.49 14.56
C ILE A 126 6.86 -2.65 15.85
N GLU A 127 6.49 -1.37 15.74
CA GLU A 127 6.35 -0.48 16.89
C GLU A 127 5.28 -0.98 17.86
N PHE A 128 4.12 -1.39 17.35
CA PHE A 128 3.06 -2.00 18.14
C PHE A 128 3.55 -3.23 18.91
N ASN A 129 4.29 -4.12 18.26
CA ASN A 129 4.83 -5.32 18.91
C ASN A 129 5.83 -4.97 20.03
N ASN A 130 6.68 -3.97 19.82
CA ASN A 130 7.61 -3.50 20.85
C ASN A 130 6.87 -2.90 22.05
N LEU A 131 5.84 -2.08 21.80
CA LEU A 131 5.00 -1.50 22.85
C LEU A 131 4.26 -2.59 23.63
N LYS A 132 3.79 -3.63 22.96
CA LYS A 132 3.13 -4.77 23.60
C LYS A 132 4.07 -5.49 24.58
N VAL A 133 5.29 -5.80 24.17
CA VAL A 133 6.30 -6.45 25.03
C VAL A 133 6.63 -5.57 26.24
N ASN A 134 6.82 -4.26 26.02
CA ASN A 134 7.06 -3.32 27.12
C ASN A 134 5.87 -3.25 28.10
N ASN A 135 4.63 -3.31 27.59
CA ASN A 135 3.45 -3.33 28.43
C ASN A 135 3.39 -4.60 29.29
N GLU A 136 3.67 -5.77 28.72
CA GLU A 136 3.73 -7.04 29.45
C GLU A 136 4.79 -7.00 30.57
N TYR A 137 5.97 -6.43 30.30
CA TYR A 137 7.01 -6.24 31.31
C TYR A 137 6.54 -5.30 32.45
N LEU A 138 5.93 -4.17 32.11
CA LEU A 138 5.43 -3.22 33.11
C LEU A 138 4.30 -3.83 33.96
N GLN A 139 3.42 -4.63 33.35
CA GLN A 139 2.36 -5.34 34.09
C GLN A 139 2.94 -6.33 35.10
N ALA A 140 3.97 -7.10 34.70
CA ALA A 140 4.65 -8.02 35.61
C ALA A 140 5.29 -7.29 36.79
N GLU A 141 5.93 -6.14 36.53
CA GLU A 141 6.56 -5.33 37.58
C GLU A 141 5.54 -4.71 38.53
N VAL A 142 4.41 -4.22 38.02
CA VAL A 142 3.29 -3.74 38.84
C VAL A 142 2.77 -4.85 39.75
N HIS A 143 2.61 -6.06 39.21
CA HIS A 143 2.11 -7.19 40.00
C HIS A 143 3.10 -7.54 41.13
N ARG A 144 4.39 -7.62 40.82
CA ARG A 144 5.46 -7.89 41.79
C ARG A 144 5.51 -6.84 42.91
N LEU A 145 5.37 -5.56 42.56
CA LEU A 145 5.34 -4.47 43.55
C LEU A 145 4.09 -4.52 44.43
N ALA A 146 2.93 -4.90 43.85
CA ALA A 146 1.70 -5.07 44.61
C ALA A 146 1.82 -6.20 45.65
N GLU A 147 2.37 -7.36 45.26
CA GLU A 147 2.64 -8.48 46.18
C GLU A 147 3.60 -8.06 47.31
N LYS A 148 4.69 -7.38 46.96
CA LYS A 148 5.65 -6.88 47.95
C LYS A 148 4.99 -5.91 48.94
N ASN A 149 4.15 -5.00 48.47
CA ASN A 149 3.43 -4.05 49.32
C ASN A 149 2.43 -4.76 50.26
N GLN A 150 1.76 -5.80 49.79
CA GLN A 150 0.89 -6.61 50.66
C GLN A 150 1.69 -7.27 51.78
N LEU A 151 2.85 -7.84 51.45
CA LEU A 151 3.71 -8.54 52.42
C LEU A 151 4.26 -7.57 53.49
N LEU A 152 4.76 -6.40 53.06
CA LEU A 152 5.18 -5.33 53.97
C LEU A 152 4.02 -4.80 54.83
N GLY A 153 2.80 -4.76 54.28
CA GLY A 153 1.59 -4.40 55.01
C GLY A 153 1.29 -5.36 56.16
N LEU A 154 1.44 -6.67 55.92
CA LEU A 154 1.29 -7.71 56.94
C LEU A 154 2.37 -7.61 58.03
N GLU A 155 3.64 -7.46 57.63
CA GLU A 155 4.76 -7.29 58.56
C GLU A 155 4.56 -6.05 59.46
N ARG A 156 4.13 -4.93 58.86
CA ARG A 156 3.84 -3.70 59.61
C ARG A 156 2.72 -3.92 60.61
N ALA A 157 1.64 -4.62 60.23
CA ALA A 157 0.53 -4.91 61.14
C ALA A 157 0.99 -5.77 62.34
N GLU A 158 1.84 -6.77 62.11
CA GLU A 158 2.40 -7.62 63.16
C GLU A 158 3.29 -6.82 64.13
N LEU A 159 4.19 -5.97 63.60
CA LEU A 159 5.05 -5.12 64.41
C LEU A 159 4.25 -4.13 65.26
N VAL A 160 3.23 -3.49 64.68
CA VAL A 160 2.32 -2.59 65.41
C VAL A 160 1.62 -3.33 66.55
N LYS A 161 1.15 -4.57 66.31
CA LYS A 161 0.55 -5.39 67.36
C LYS A 161 1.54 -5.67 68.50
N LYS A 162 2.77 -6.10 68.17
CA LYS A 162 3.82 -6.35 69.19
C LYS A 162 4.14 -5.11 70.01
N ILE A 163 4.25 -3.94 69.38
CA ILE A 163 4.47 -2.67 70.08
C ILE A 163 3.32 -2.38 71.04
N ASN A 164 2.07 -2.49 70.58
CA ASN A 164 0.90 -2.26 71.43
C ASN A 164 0.85 -3.23 72.62
N ASP A 165 1.15 -4.51 72.40
CA ASP A 165 1.19 -5.53 73.46
C ASP A 165 2.27 -5.20 74.50
N MET A 166 3.47 -4.81 74.06
CA MET A 166 4.57 -4.36 74.94
C MET A 166 4.21 -3.09 75.72
N GLU A 167 3.55 -2.12 75.10
CA GLU A 167 3.09 -0.90 75.78
C GLU A 167 2.09 -1.21 76.89
N VAL A 168 1.15 -2.14 76.66
CA VAL A 168 0.20 -2.61 77.67
C VAL A 168 0.93 -3.28 78.83
N GLU A 169 1.91 -4.14 78.54
CA GLU A 169 2.72 -4.81 79.56
C GLU A 169 3.53 -3.82 80.41
N LEU A 170 4.19 -2.85 79.77
CA LEU A 170 4.92 -1.78 80.47
C LEU A 170 4.00 -0.97 81.39
N ARG A 171 2.78 -0.65 80.94
CA ARG A 171 1.77 0.03 81.78
C ARG A 171 1.38 -0.82 83.00
N ARG A 172 1.20 -2.14 82.83
CA ARG A 172 0.90 -3.06 83.95
C ARG A 172 2.02 -3.13 84.97
N LEU A 173 3.28 -3.26 84.52
CA LEU A 173 4.47 -3.28 85.38
C LEU A 173 4.66 -1.96 86.14
N ARG A 174 4.38 -0.82 85.49
CA ARG A 174 4.43 0.49 86.15
C ARG A 174 3.39 0.60 87.27
N ASN A 175 2.18 0.14 87.01
CA ASN A 175 1.09 0.21 87.99
C ASN A 175 1.27 -0.76 89.17
N THR A 176 1.91 -1.92 88.96
CA THR A 176 2.23 -2.87 90.04
C THR A 176 3.36 -2.37 90.96
N LYS A 177 4.32 -1.59 90.46
CA LYS A 177 5.31 -0.89 91.30
C LYS A 177 4.76 0.36 92.01
N GLY A 178 3.62 0.88 91.56
CA GLY A 178 2.93 2.06 92.13
C GLY A 178 1.94 1.74 93.25
N THR A 179 1.56 0.47 93.45
CA THR A 179 0.76 0.05 94.60
C THR A 179 1.64 -0.02 95.85
N VAL A 180 1.97 1.15 96.39
CA VAL A 180 2.47 1.27 97.77
C VAL A 180 1.37 0.75 98.68
N VAL A 181 1.65 -0.36 99.37
CA VAL A 181 0.81 -0.86 100.46
C VAL A 181 0.73 0.25 101.51
N THR A 182 -0.43 0.87 101.65
CA THR A 182 -0.76 1.69 102.82
C THR A 182 -0.97 0.74 103.98
N PHE A 183 0.04 0.63 104.84
CA PHE A 183 -0.13 0.05 106.17
C PHE A 183 -0.77 1.12 107.07
N ASN A 184 -2.02 0.87 107.49
CA ASN A 184 -2.63 1.54 108.63
C ASN A 184 -2.00 1.04 109.93
#